data_AF-A0A0E4FRU6-F1
#
_entry.id   AF-A0A0E4FRU6-F1
#
_cell.length_a   1.000
_cell.length_b   1.000
_cell.length_c   1.000
_cell.angle_alpha   90.00
_cell.angle_beta   90.00
_cell.angle_gamma   90.00
#
_symmetry.space_group_name_H-M   'P 1'
#
loop_
_entity.id
_entity.type
_entity.pdbx_description
1 polymer ?
#
loop_
_entity_poly.entity_id
_entity_poly.type
_entity_poly.pdbx_seq_one_letter_code
_entity_poly.pdbx_strand_id
1 'polypeptide(L)'
;MGAATETFYSVIRRQGITRRSFHKFCSLTATSLGLGPLAASRIANALETKPRVPVIWMHGLECTCCSESFIRSAHPLVKDAVLSMISLDYDDTIMAAAGHQAEAILEETRAKHKGQYILAVEGNPPLNEGGMFCIDGGKPFVEKLKMMAEDAMAIIAWGACASWGCVQAAKPNPTQATPIDKVITNKPIIKVPGCPRSPK
;
A
#
# COMPACT_ATOMS: atom_id res chain seq x y z
N MET A 1 10.27 1.47 -24.42
CA MET A 1 8.91 0.94 -24.65
C MET A 1 8.29 0.74 -23.29
N GLY A 2 7.36 1.60 -22.86
CA GLY A 2 6.73 1.49 -21.55
C GLY A 2 5.91 0.21 -21.50
N ALA A 3 6.21 -0.68 -20.55
CA ALA A 3 5.37 -1.85 -20.32
C ALA A 3 3.95 -1.35 -20.02
N ALA A 4 2.98 -1.76 -20.84
CA ALA A 4 1.58 -1.45 -20.58
C ALA A 4 1.20 -1.98 -19.20
N THR A 5 0.60 -1.14 -18.36
CA THR A 5 0.21 -1.48 -17.00
C THR A 5 -0.69 -2.72 -17.01
N GLU A 6 -0.24 -3.82 -16.40
CA GLU A 6 -0.95 -5.09 -16.47
C GLU A 6 -2.30 -5.02 -15.74
N THR A 7 -3.37 -5.40 -16.45
CA THR A 7 -4.72 -5.48 -15.89
C THR A 7 -4.92 -6.80 -15.13
N PHE A 8 -5.89 -6.84 -14.23
CA PHE A 8 -6.22 -8.05 -13.46
C PHE A 8 -6.48 -9.26 -14.36
N TYR A 9 -7.21 -9.06 -15.46
CA TYR A 9 -7.49 -10.10 -16.45
C TYR A 9 -6.21 -10.67 -17.07
N SER A 10 -5.21 -9.84 -17.37
CA SER A 10 -3.95 -10.30 -17.98
C SER A 10 -3.19 -11.28 -17.07
N VAL A 11 -3.17 -11.02 -15.76
CA VAL A 11 -2.53 -11.85 -14.75
C VAL A 11 -3.23 -13.20 -14.60
N ILE A 12 -4.55 -13.20 -14.39
CA ILE A 12 -5.30 -14.45 -14.20
C ILE A 12 -5.25 -15.35 -15.45
N ARG A 13 -5.13 -14.76 -16.64
CA ARG A 13 -4.94 -15.51 -17.89
C ARG A 13 -3.59 -16.22 -17.92
N ARG A 14 -2.51 -15.58 -17.41
CA ARG A 14 -1.18 -16.23 -17.26
C ARG A 14 -1.20 -17.35 -16.22
N GLN A 15 -2.03 -17.23 -15.19
CA GLN A 15 -2.22 -18.29 -14.18
C GLN A 15 -3.10 -19.46 -14.70
N GLY A 16 -3.48 -19.47 -15.98
CA GLY A 16 -4.20 -20.57 -16.61
C GLY A 16 -5.73 -20.50 -16.50
N ILE A 17 -6.30 -19.41 -15.96
CA ILE A 17 -7.75 -19.27 -15.85
C ILE A 17 -8.36 -19.04 -17.25
N THR A 18 -9.33 -19.89 -17.61
CA THR A 18 -10.03 -19.76 -18.89
C THR A 18 -10.97 -18.55 -18.88
N ARG A 19 -11.17 -17.90 -20.04
CA ARG A 19 -12.15 -16.80 -20.20
C ARG A 19 -13.55 -17.21 -19.72
N ARG A 20 -13.92 -18.48 -19.89
CA ARG A 20 -15.21 -19.02 -19.42
C ARG A 20 -15.30 -19.06 -17.90
N SER A 21 -14.24 -19.50 -17.21
CA SER A 21 -14.18 -19.51 -15.75
C SER A 21 -14.22 -18.09 -15.18
N PHE A 22 -13.54 -17.15 -15.85
CA PHE A 22 -13.56 -15.73 -15.49
C PHE A 22 -14.97 -15.11 -15.56
N HIS A 23 -15.69 -15.32 -16.67
CA HIS A 23 -17.07 -14.82 -16.77
C HIS A 23 -18.01 -15.52 -15.77
N LYS A 24 -17.82 -16.82 -15.51
CA LYS A 24 -18.57 -17.51 -14.45
C LYS A 24 -18.35 -16.87 -13.08
N PHE A 25 -17.11 -16.53 -12.74
CA PHE A 25 -16.79 -15.80 -11.52
C PHE A 25 -17.48 -14.44 -11.47
N CYS A 26 -17.39 -13.63 -12.54
CA CYS A 26 -18.04 -12.32 -12.59
C CYS A 26 -19.56 -12.41 -12.42
N SER A 27 -20.20 -13.43 -13.02
CA SER A 27 -21.63 -13.69 -12.86
C SER A 27 -21.98 -14.14 -11.45
N LEU A 28 -21.19 -15.04 -10.84
CA LEU A 28 -21.40 -15.48 -9.46
C LEU A 28 -21.26 -14.32 -8.46
N THR A 29 -20.24 -13.47 -8.64
CA THR A 29 -20.01 -12.28 -7.82
C THR A 29 -21.12 -11.24 -7.97
N ALA A 30 -21.60 -11.00 -9.18
CA ALA A 30 -22.75 -10.12 -9.40
C ALA A 30 -24.00 -10.61 -8.64
N THR A 31 -24.27 -11.91 -8.72
CA THR A 31 -25.40 -12.54 -8.03
C THR A 31 -25.24 -12.52 -6.51
N SER A 32 -24.04 -12.84 -5.99
CA SER A 32 -23.80 -12.85 -4.54
C SER A 32 -23.92 -11.47 -3.89
N LEU A 33 -23.61 -10.41 -4.65
CA LEU A 33 -23.77 -9.02 -4.24
C LEU A 33 -25.19 -8.48 -4.51
N GLY A 34 -26.12 -9.30 -5.02
CA GLY A 34 -27.49 -8.88 -5.34
C GLY A 34 -27.57 -7.83 -6.45
N LEU A 35 -26.58 -7.75 -7.32
CA LEU A 35 -26.48 -6.75 -8.37
C LEU A 35 -27.28 -7.17 -9.61
N GLY A 36 -27.84 -6.18 -10.32
CA GLY A 36 -28.68 -6.40 -11.50
C GLY A 36 -27.95 -7.13 -12.65
N PRO A 37 -28.69 -7.61 -13.67
CA PRO A 37 -28.17 -8.49 -14.72
C PRO A 37 -27.01 -7.92 -15.56
N LEU A 38 -26.89 -6.58 -15.64
CA LEU A 38 -25.76 -5.92 -16.31
C LEU A 38 -24.48 -5.86 -15.46
N ALA A 39 -24.55 -6.14 -14.15
CA ALA A 39 -23.42 -6.01 -13.25
C ALA A 39 -22.31 -7.02 -13.55
N ALA A 40 -22.64 -8.24 -13.97
CA ALA A 40 -21.63 -9.24 -14.37
C ALA A 40 -20.76 -8.73 -15.52
N SER A 41 -21.36 -8.06 -16.51
CA SER A 41 -20.63 -7.47 -17.64
C SER A 41 -19.79 -6.26 -17.22
N ARG A 42 -20.28 -5.44 -16.28
CA ARG A 42 -19.52 -4.31 -15.71
C ARG A 42 -18.34 -4.78 -14.88
N ILE A 43 -18.50 -5.84 -14.08
CA ILE A 43 -17.43 -6.46 -13.30
C ILE A 43 -16.37 -7.05 -14.24
N ALA A 44 -16.79 -7.79 -15.27
CA ALA A 44 -15.87 -8.35 -16.25
C ALA A 44 -15.08 -7.26 -16.97
N ASN A 45 -15.75 -6.22 -17.47
CA ASN A 45 -15.10 -5.08 -18.12
C ASN A 45 -14.14 -4.36 -17.17
N ALA A 46 -14.52 -4.14 -15.90
CA ALA A 46 -13.65 -3.50 -14.93
C ALA A 46 -12.39 -4.33 -14.63
N LEU A 47 -12.51 -5.65 -14.49
CA LEU A 47 -11.36 -6.54 -14.27
C LEU A 47 -10.49 -6.70 -15.54
N GLU A 48 -11.07 -6.52 -16.73
CA GLU A 48 -10.35 -6.51 -18.01
C GLU A 48 -9.57 -5.22 -18.26
N THR A 49 -10.13 -4.08 -17.85
CA THR A 49 -9.65 -2.76 -18.25
C THR A 49 -8.93 -1.99 -17.15
N LYS A 50 -9.28 -2.20 -15.88
CA LYS A 50 -8.67 -1.44 -14.79
C LYS A 50 -7.29 -2.02 -14.44
N PRO A 51 -6.24 -1.19 -14.44
CA PRO A 51 -4.94 -1.60 -13.94
C PRO A 51 -5.03 -1.85 -12.43
N ARG A 52 -4.08 -2.64 -11.92
CA ARG A 52 -3.92 -2.84 -10.47
C ARG A 52 -3.57 -1.50 -9.82
N VAL A 53 -4.11 -1.26 -8.62
CA VAL A 53 -3.85 -0.03 -7.87
C VAL A 53 -2.39 -0.06 -7.39
N PRO A 54 -1.58 0.96 -7.71
CA PRO A 54 -0.23 1.10 -7.18
C PRO A 54 -0.28 1.36 -5.67
N VAL A 55 0.53 0.61 -4.93
CA VAL A 55 0.69 0.73 -3.48
C VAL A 55 2.17 0.95 -3.20
N ILE A 56 2.46 2.02 -2.46
CA ILE A 56 3.77 2.31 -1.90
C ILE A 56 3.70 2.05 -0.41
N TRP A 57 4.56 1.17 0.10
CA TRP A 57 4.67 0.84 1.52
C TRP A 57 5.95 1.44 2.08
N MET A 58 5.83 2.46 2.93
CA MET A 58 6.98 3.14 3.54
C MET A 58 7.15 2.76 5.00
N HIS A 59 8.40 2.66 5.42
CA HIS A 59 8.80 2.29 6.77
C HIS A 59 9.39 3.50 7.53
N GLY A 60 8.70 3.94 8.58
CA GLY A 60 9.19 4.96 9.52
C GLY A 60 9.87 4.32 10.73
N LEU A 61 9.62 4.88 11.92
CA LEU A 61 9.99 4.20 13.16
C LEU A 61 9.07 3.00 13.40
N GLU A 62 9.60 1.81 13.16
CA GLU A 62 8.84 0.57 13.09
C GLU A 62 9.62 -0.63 13.65
N CYS A 63 8.98 -1.81 13.65
CA CYS A 63 9.60 -3.07 14.10
C CYS A 63 9.31 -4.24 13.14
N THR A 64 8.83 -3.92 11.93
CA THR A 64 8.54 -4.83 10.81
C THR A 64 7.44 -5.84 11.08
N CYS A 65 6.84 -5.82 12.27
CA CYS A 65 5.81 -6.78 12.65
C CYS A 65 4.52 -6.62 11.82
N CYS A 66 4.24 -5.43 11.28
CA CYS A 66 3.05 -5.24 10.46
C CYS A 66 3.26 -5.78 9.04
N SER A 67 4.45 -5.63 8.46
CA SER A 67 4.86 -6.38 7.27
C SER A 67 4.86 -7.89 7.49
N GLU A 68 5.38 -8.38 8.61
CA GLU A 68 5.36 -9.82 8.95
C GLU A 68 3.91 -10.35 9.04
N SER A 69 3.02 -9.56 9.64
CA SER A 69 1.59 -9.86 9.66
C SER A 69 1.01 -9.92 8.23
N PHE A 70 1.30 -8.92 7.39
CA PHE A 70 0.86 -8.88 5.99
C PHE A 70 1.33 -10.11 5.21
N ILE A 71 2.59 -10.51 5.38
CA ILE A 71 3.17 -11.71 4.76
C ILE A 71 2.46 -12.99 5.21
N ARG A 72 2.00 -13.04 6.47
CA ARG A 72 1.24 -14.15 7.06
C ARG A 72 -0.25 -14.14 6.74
N SER A 73 -0.71 -13.26 5.86
CA SER A 73 -2.11 -13.28 5.43
C SER A 73 -2.47 -14.59 4.74
N ALA A 74 -3.60 -15.18 5.13
CA ALA A 74 -4.11 -16.44 4.58
C ALA A 74 -5.25 -16.22 3.57
N HIS A 75 -6.01 -15.14 3.72
CA HIS A 75 -7.19 -14.84 2.91
C HIS A 75 -7.29 -13.32 2.69
N PRO A 76 -6.66 -12.76 1.64
CA PRO A 76 -5.87 -13.45 0.60
C PRO A 76 -4.47 -13.87 1.05
N LEU A 77 -3.84 -14.82 0.34
CA LEU A 77 -2.40 -15.04 0.50
C LEU A 77 -1.62 -13.82 0.02
N VAL A 78 -0.49 -13.49 0.66
CA VAL A 78 0.34 -12.33 0.26
C VAL A 78 0.77 -12.41 -1.21
N LYS A 79 1.10 -13.61 -1.71
CA LYS A 79 1.42 -13.84 -3.13
C LYS A 79 0.27 -13.43 -4.05
N ASP A 80 -0.97 -13.69 -3.64
CA ASP A 80 -2.15 -13.40 -4.45
C ASP A 80 -2.47 -11.90 -4.38
N ALA A 81 -2.24 -11.28 -3.22
CA ALA A 81 -2.34 -9.84 -3.06
C ALA A 81 -1.35 -9.10 -3.99
N VAL A 82 -0.06 -9.44 -3.92
CA VAL A 82 1.01 -8.76 -4.68
C VAL A 82 0.96 -9.10 -6.17
N LEU A 83 0.69 -10.35 -6.54
CA LEU A 83 0.70 -10.75 -7.95
C LEU A 83 -0.61 -10.40 -8.66
N SER A 84 -1.75 -10.45 -7.96
CA SER A 84 -3.06 -10.41 -8.61
C SER A 84 -3.92 -9.22 -8.18
N MET A 85 -3.82 -8.68 -6.96
CA MET A 85 -4.78 -7.67 -6.47
C MET A 85 -4.26 -6.23 -6.53
N ILE A 86 -3.05 -6.01 -6.02
CA ILE A 86 -2.40 -4.69 -5.98
C ILE A 86 -1.11 -4.73 -6.79
N SER A 87 -0.59 -3.56 -7.14
CA SER A 87 0.79 -3.42 -7.59
C SER A 87 1.58 -2.88 -6.40
N LEU A 88 2.26 -3.76 -5.66
CA LEU A 88 3.14 -3.33 -4.58
C LEU A 88 4.47 -2.90 -5.21
N ASP A 89 4.57 -1.62 -5.52
CA ASP A 89 5.67 -1.08 -6.33
C ASP A 89 6.89 -0.76 -5.47
N TYR A 90 6.69 -0.49 -4.18
CA TYR A 90 7.75 -0.21 -3.22
C TYR A 90 7.41 -0.80 -1.85
N ASP A 91 8.34 -1.54 -1.28
CA ASP A 91 8.32 -2.09 0.08
C ASP A 91 9.76 -2.50 0.43
N ASP A 92 10.40 -1.81 1.37
CA ASP A 92 11.82 -2.02 1.71
C ASP A 92 12.14 -3.45 2.16
N THR A 93 11.14 -4.21 2.62
CA THR A 93 11.31 -5.55 3.18
C THR A 93 11.33 -6.64 2.10
N ILE A 94 10.49 -6.51 1.07
CA ILE A 94 10.30 -7.58 0.06
C ILE A 94 10.61 -7.17 -1.38
N MET A 95 10.97 -5.90 -1.63
CA MET A 95 11.37 -5.46 -2.97
C MET A 95 12.74 -6.02 -3.38
N ALA A 96 12.92 -6.23 -4.68
CA ALA A 96 14.19 -6.71 -5.23
C ALA A 96 15.22 -5.59 -5.46
N ALA A 97 14.78 -4.36 -5.69
CA ALA A 97 15.65 -3.21 -5.90
C ALA A 97 16.16 -2.66 -4.55
N ALA A 98 17.34 -2.04 -4.54
CA ALA A 98 17.93 -1.47 -3.34
C ALA A 98 18.69 -0.17 -3.68
N GLY A 99 18.99 0.65 -2.67
CA GLY A 99 19.76 1.87 -2.84
C GLY A 99 19.12 2.84 -3.84
N HIS A 100 19.90 3.34 -4.79
CA HIS A 100 19.43 4.33 -5.78
C HIS A 100 18.29 3.82 -6.65
N GLN A 101 18.24 2.52 -6.94
CA GLN A 101 17.17 1.90 -7.71
C GLN A 101 15.85 1.92 -6.93
N ALA A 102 15.90 1.73 -5.61
CA ALA A 102 14.71 1.83 -4.77
C ALA A 102 14.18 3.27 -4.73
N GLU A 103 15.06 4.25 -4.53
CA GLU A 103 14.67 5.67 -4.55
C GLU A 103 14.08 6.11 -5.90
N ALA A 104 14.62 5.62 -7.01
CA ALA A 104 14.11 5.91 -8.34
C ALA A 104 12.66 5.44 -8.53
N ILE A 105 12.25 4.34 -7.90
CA ILE A 105 10.89 3.81 -7.97
C ILE A 105 9.88 4.77 -7.31
N LEU A 106 10.26 5.42 -6.21
CA LEU A 106 9.39 6.40 -5.54
C LEU A 106 9.09 7.58 -6.47
N GLU A 107 10.13 8.15 -7.08
CA GLU A 107 9.97 9.27 -8.02
C GLU A 107 9.24 8.86 -9.31
N GLU A 108 9.52 7.67 -9.83
CA GLU A 108 8.83 7.12 -10.99
C GLU A 108 7.34 6.91 -10.70
N THR A 109 7.01 6.37 -9.53
CA THR A 109 5.62 6.17 -9.11
C THR A 109 4.90 7.50 -8.97
N ARG A 110 5.54 8.51 -8.36
CA ARG A 110 4.97 9.86 -8.28
C ARG A 110 4.71 10.45 -9.65
N ALA A 111 5.65 10.33 -10.58
CA ALA A 111 5.51 10.86 -11.94
C ALA A 111 4.41 10.16 -12.74
N LYS A 112 4.29 8.83 -12.63
CA LYS A 112 3.36 8.02 -13.44
C LYS A 112 1.97 7.89 -12.84
N HIS A 113 1.87 7.88 -11.51
CA HIS A 113 0.65 7.53 -10.78
C HIS A 113 0.18 8.65 -9.83
N LYS A 114 0.55 9.90 -10.10
CA LYS A 114 0.11 11.08 -9.34
C LYS A 114 -1.41 11.08 -9.13
N GLY A 115 -1.82 11.11 -7.86
CA GLY A 115 -3.22 11.09 -7.43
C GLY A 115 -3.91 9.73 -7.55
N GLN A 116 -3.18 8.67 -7.93
CA GLN A 116 -3.73 7.35 -8.22
C GLN A 116 -3.19 6.23 -7.32
N TYR A 117 -2.03 6.43 -6.68
CA TYR A 117 -1.45 5.43 -5.78
C TYR A 117 -1.94 5.59 -4.33
N ILE A 118 -1.93 4.48 -3.60
CA ILE A 118 -2.17 4.43 -2.16
C ILE A 118 -0.82 4.43 -1.45
N LEU A 119 -0.72 5.23 -0.39
CA LEU A 119 0.46 5.26 0.47
C LEU A 119 0.17 4.50 1.77
N ALA A 120 0.69 3.29 1.90
CA ALA A 120 0.71 2.57 3.17
C ALA A 120 1.93 3.01 3.97
N VAL A 121 1.72 3.35 5.25
CA VAL A 121 2.80 3.76 6.14
C VAL A 121 2.81 2.86 7.36
N GLU A 122 3.90 2.14 7.54
CA GLU A 122 4.22 1.40 8.75
C GLU A 122 5.19 2.22 9.62
N GLY A 123 4.88 2.34 10.91
CA GLY A 123 5.66 3.15 11.83
C GLY A 123 5.28 4.63 11.85
N ASN A 124 5.95 5.40 12.73
CA ASN A 124 5.70 6.83 12.88
C ASN A 124 6.92 7.68 12.46
N PRO A 125 6.71 8.91 11.97
CA PRO A 125 7.78 9.88 11.83
C PRO A 125 8.21 10.47 13.19
N PRO A 126 9.52 10.50 13.49
CA PRO A 126 10.02 11.32 14.59
C PRO A 126 10.10 12.78 14.16
N LEU A 127 9.76 13.70 15.07
CA LEU A 127 9.83 15.14 14.82
C LEU A 127 10.93 15.85 15.60
N ASN A 128 11.49 15.20 16.62
CA ASN A 128 12.57 15.79 17.43
C ASN A 128 13.87 15.87 16.61
N GLU A 129 14.75 16.82 16.97
CA GLU A 129 16.04 17.06 16.29
C GLU A 129 15.89 17.17 14.76
N GLY A 130 14.82 17.79 14.26
CA GLY A 130 14.57 17.92 12.82
C GLY A 130 14.19 16.61 12.11
N GLY A 131 13.78 15.57 12.85
CA GLY A 131 13.42 14.26 12.30
C GLY A 131 14.61 13.31 12.10
N MET A 132 15.78 13.65 12.62
CA MET A 132 17.03 12.90 12.43
C MET A 132 17.06 11.53 13.13
N PHE A 133 16.04 11.18 13.90
CA PHE A 133 15.93 9.85 14.52
C PHE A 133 15.49 8.75 13.55
N CYS A 134 15.07 9.09 12.32
CA CYS A 134 14.79 8.14 11.26
C CYS A 134 15.25 8.76 9.93
N ILE A 135 16.35 8.24 9.39
CA ILE A 135 16.97 8.74 8.16
C ILE A 135 16.91 7.63 7.13
N ASP A 136 16.36 7.96 5.97
CA ASP A 136 16.19 7.06 4.85
C ASP A 136 16.65 7.78 3.57
N GLY A 137 17.46 7.10 2.75
CA GLY A 137 18.09 7.70 1.57
C GLY A 137 18.94 8.95 1.87
N GLY A 138 19.43 9.10 3.10
CA GLY A 138 20.20 10.26 3.56
C GLY A 138 19.35 11.50 3.91
N LYS A 139 18.02 11.37 4.00
CA LYS A 139 17.11 12.44 4.42
C LYS A 139 16.22 11.99 5.57
N PRO A 140 15.71 12.92 6.40
CA PRO A 140 14.71 12.58 7.41
C PRO A 140 13.49 11.92 6.76
N PHE A 141 13.02 10.80 7.32
CA PHE A 141 11.86 10.07 6.83
C PHE A 141 10.62 10.96 6.67
N VAL A 142 10.44 11.95 7.56
CA VAL A 142 9.33 12.90 7.52
C VAL A 142 9.28 13.71 6.20
N GLU A 143 10.43 13.97 5.57
CA GLU A 143 10.48 14.66 4.27
C GLU A 143 9.96 13.75 3.15
N LYS A 144 10.46 12.51 3.09
CA LYS A 144 10.00 11.49 2.13
C LYS A 144 8.51 11.20 2.32
N LEU A 145 8.04 11.10 3.57
CA LEU A 145 6.63 10.93 3.91
C LEU A 145 5.77 12.06 3.36
N LYS A 146 6.14 13.33 3.60
CA LYS A 146 5.37 14.48 3.11
C LYS A 146 5.35 14.54 1.59
N MET A 147 6.49 14.28 0.95
CA MET A 147 6.64 14.24 -0.49
C MET A 147 5.73 13.19 -1.15
N MET A 148 5.75 11.96 -0.64
CA MET A 148 4.90 10.88 -1.16
C MET A 148 3.42 11.09 -0.78
N ALA A 149 3.12 11.71 0.35
CA ALA A 149 1.75 11.99 0.77
C ALA A 149 1.06 13.01 -0.15
N GLU A 150 1.78 14.01 -0.64
CA GLU A 150 1.23 15.09 -1.49
C GLU A 150 0.57 14.56 -2.77
N ASP A 151 1.19 13.57 -3.40
CA ASP A 151 0.72 12.97 -4.65
C ASP A 151 -0.11 11.69 -4.44
N ALA A 152 -0.30 11.22 -3.21
CA ALA A 152 -1.11 10.05 -2.91
C ALA A 152 -2.62 10.32 -3.08
N MET A 153 -3.37 9.29 -3.51
CA MET A 153 -4.84 9.30 -3.51
C MET A 153 -5.38 9.25 -2.07
N ALA A 154 -4.84 8.34 -1.27
CA ALA A 154 -5.19 8.12 0.12
C ALA A 154 -4.00 7.52 0.87
N ILE A 155 -4.00 7.69 2.19
CA ILE A 155 -2.95 7.19 3.07
C ILE A 155 -3.54 6.17 4.02
N ILE A 156 -2.87 5.03 4.18
CA ILE A 156 -3.22 4.02 5.16
C ILE A 156 -2.15 4.03 6.25
N ALA A 157 -2.54 4.46 7.45
CA ALA A 157 -1.70 4.37 8.63
C ALA A 157 -1.81 2.94 9.19
N TRP A 158 -0.84 2.10 8.81
CA TRP A 158 -0.85 0.67 9.09
C TRP A 158 -0.15 0.37 10.42
N GLY A 159 -0.89 -0.23 11.34
CA GLY A 159 -0.43 -0.53 12.69
C GLY A 159 -0.66 0.61 13.68
N ALA A 160 -0.52 0.28 14.97
CA ALA A 160 -0.72 1.21 16.08
C ALA A 160 0.32 2.33 16.10
N CYS A 161 1.55 2.07 15.65
CA CYS A 161 2.62 3.07 15.55
C CYS A 161 2.20 4.21 14.61
N ALA A 162 1.82 3.88 13.37
CA ALA A 162 1.37 4.87 12.39
C ALA A 162 0.05 5.55 12.79
N SER A 163 -0.89 4.77 13.35
CA SER A 163 -2.23 5.27 13.69
C SER A 163 -2.26 6.19 14.92
N TRP A 164 -1.47 5.87 15.96
CA TRP A 164 -1.57 6.49 17.29
C TRP A 164 -0.22 6.73 18.01
N GLY A 165 0.91 6.36 17.40
CA GLY A 165 2.26 6.50 17.96
C GLY A 165 2.78 5.25 18.68
N CYS A 166 1.91 4.52 19.39
CA CYS A 166 2.24 3.27 20.09
C CYS A 166 3.45 3.37 21.04
N VAL A 167 4.30 2.34 21.09
CA VAL A 167 5.37 2.17 22.08
C VAL A 167 6.43 3.26 22.01
N GLN A 168 6.73 3.77 20.82
CA GLN A 168 7.75 4.83 20.63
C GLN A 168 7.24 6.21 21.07
N ALA A 169 5.93 6.44 21.00
CA ALA A 169 5.30 7.68 21.47
C ALA A 169 4.92 7.64 22.96
N ALA A 170 5.07 6.50 23.63
CA ALA A 170 4.85 6.39 25.07
C ALA A 170 5.86 7.25 25.84
N LYS A 171 5.48 7.69 27.04
CA LYS A 171 6.37 8.51 27.90
C LYS A 171 7.72 7.78 28.08
N PRO A 172 8.87 8.45 27.86
CA PRO A 172 9.06 9.89 27.72
C PRO A 172 8.99 10.47 26.29
N ASN A 173 8.75 9.65 25.27
CA ASN A 173 8.76 10.02 23.85
C ASN A 173 9.99 10.84 23.42
N PRO A 174 11.21 10.26 23.53
CA PRO A 174 12.46 10.99 23.34
C PRO A 174 12.67 11.47 21.90
N THR A 175 12.10 10.78 20.92
CA THR A 175 12.22 11.10 19.48
C THR A 175 11.07 11.95 18.95
N GLN A 176 10.09 12.28 19.81
CA GLN A 176 8.83 12.90 19.41
C GLN A 176 8.16 12.12 18.26
N ALA A 177 8.11 10.79 18.44
CA ALA A 177 7.34 9.86 17.62
C ALA A 177 5.89 10.34 17.51
N THR A 178 5.44 10.61 16.28
CA THR A 178 4.17 11.31 16.03
C THR A 178 3.32 10.51 15.03
N PRO A 179 2.02 10.23 15.31
CA PRO A 179 1.17 9.51 14.38
C PRO A 179 0.95 10.29 13.07
N ILE A 180 0.65 9.56 11.98
CA ILE A 180 0.63 10.10 10.61
C ILE A 180 -0.38 11.24 10.43
N ASP A 181 -1.54 11.16 11.09
CA ASP A 181 -2.60 12.18 11.04
C ASP A 181 -2.24 13.50 11.70
N LYS A 182 -1.19 13.54 12.51
CA LYS A 182 -0.65 14.80 13.07
C LYS A 182 0.40 15.44 12.18
N VAL A 183 0.92 14.72 11.18
CA VAL A 183 1.94 15.21 10.24
C VAL A 183 1.34 15.56 8.89
N ILE A 184 0.39 14.76 8.41
CA ILE A 184 -0.31 14.97 7.14
C ILE A 184 -1.77 15.33 7.43
N THR A 185 -2.21 16.49 6.96
CA THR A 185 -3.55 17.04 7.24
C THR A 185 -4.39 17.29 5.98
N ASN A 186 -3.78 17.22 4.80
CA ASN A 186 -4.39 17.56 3.52
C ASN A 186 -4.83 16.34 2.70
N LYS A 187 -4.82 15.14 3.28
CA LYS A 187 -5.16 13.88 2.61
C LYS A 187 -6.07 13.00 3.47
N PRO A 188 -6.93 12.17 2.85
CA PRO A 188 -7.71 11.19 3.60
C PRO A 188 -6.77 10.13 4.18
N ILE A 189 -6.84 9.95 5.50
CA ILE A 189 -6.04 8.97 6.24
C ILE A 189 -6.96 7.90 6.83
N ILE A 190 -6.71 6.66 6.48
CA ILE A 190 -7.38 5.48 7.02
C ILE A 190 -6.48 4.88 8.10
N LYS A 191 -6.96 4.87 9.35
CA LYS A 191 -6.23 4.26 10.46
C LYS A 191 -6.57 2.79 10.60
N VAL A 192 -5.55 1.94 10.58
CA VAL A 192 -5.68 0.48 10.74
C VAL A 192 -4.83 0.06 11.95
N PRO A 193 -5.33 0.27 13.18
CA PRO A 193 -4.53 0.05 14.39
C PRO A 193 -4.34 -1.44 14.72
N GLY A 194 -3.25 -1.75 15.44
CA GLY A 194 -2.87 -3.07 15.95
C GLY A 194 -1.35 -3.22 16.05
N CYS A 195 -0.82 -4.11 16.90
CA CYS A 195 0.63 -4.24 17.13
C CYS A 195 1.12 -5.72 17.15
N PRO A 196 1.16 -6.41 15.99
CA PRO A 196 0.59 -5.98 14.71
C PRO A 196 -0.91 -6.23 14.63
N ARG A 197 -1.60 -5.54 13.71
CA ARG A 197 -2.99 -5.86 13.37
C ARG A 197 -3.02 -7.24 12.73
N SER A 198 -4.05 -8.04 13.04
CA SER A 198 -4.31 -9.29 12.30
C SER A 198 -4.39 -8.99 10.79
N PRO A 199 -3.92 -9.86 9.89
CA PRO A 199 -3.86 -9.55 8.46
C PRO A 199 -5.19 -9.66 7.72
N LYS A 200 -6.27 -10.02 8.43
CA LYS A 200 -7.65 -10.08 7.91
C LYS A 200 -8.34 -8.72 7.89
#